data_AF-A0A7C4DSC9-F1
#
_entry.id   AF-A0A7C4DSC9-F1
#
_cell.length_a   1.000
_cell.length_b   1.000
_cell.length_c   1.000
_cell.angle_alpha   90.00
_cell.angle_beta   90.00
_cell.angle_gamma   90.00
#
_symmetry.space_group_name_H-M   'P 1'
#
loop_
_entity.id
_entity.type
_entity.pdbx_description
1 polymer ?
#
loop_
_entity_poly.entity_id
_entity_poly.type
_entity_poly.pdbx_seq_one_letter_code
_entity_poly.pdbx_strand_id
1 'polypeptide(L)'
;MSTRKHFAVEGSARKSGSVETVLARVIAQLRAKGSARGRAALQRFGIAAEGALGVRAAELHRLAHAFGRSHPLALRLWRSGVHEARHLACLVEEPGRVSEAQMERWARAFDSWSIVDCCCRYLFLDTPFAWKKAVAWSRRREVYVKRAGYVLMAYLAQHDRRATAAKLRRLLPLIHRGASDDRRAVSTAVNWALRQIGKRSPELNRAAMATARTLASSPLPSARWVGTHALRELTGPAVQRRLRASLR
;
A
#
# COMPACT_ATOMS: atom_id res chain seq x y z
N MET A 1 13.01 -25.37 42.37
CA MET A 1 12.83 -24.48 41.20
C MET A 1 13.71 -25.00 40.05
N SER A 2 13.16 -25.64 39.01
CA SER A 2 13.73 -25.68 37.64
C SER A 2 13.11 -26.84 36.83
N THR A 3 11.93 -26.64 36.25
CA THR A 3 11.40 -27.58 35.21
C THR A 3 10.50 -26.90 34.16
N ARG A 4 10.18 -25.60 34.27
CA ARG A 4 9.31 -24.91 33.29
C ARG A 4 10.00 -24.29 32.07
N LYS A 5 11.34 -24.34 31.96
CA LYS A 5 12.08 -23.71 30.84
C LYS A 5 12.34 -24.62 29.63
N HIS A 6 12.26 -25.95 29.73
CA HIS A 6 12.60 -26.84 28.59
C HIS A 6 11.43 -27.06 27.60
N PHE A 7 10.18 -27.16 28.07
CA PHE A 7 9.02 -27.38 27.18
C PHE A 7 8.73 -26.21 26.21
N ALA A 8 9.02 -24.97 26.60
CA ALA A 8 8.80 -23.80 25.74
C ALA A 8 9.80 -23.73 24.57
N VAL A 9 11.03 -24.23 24.78
CA VAL A 9 12.10 -24.20 23.76
C VAL A 9 11.85 -25.28 22.70
N GLU A 10 11.46 -26.49 23.10
CA GLU A 10 11.12 -27.57 22.16
C GLU A 10 9.86 -27.28 21.33
N GLY A 11 8.82 -26.68 21.94
CA GLY A 11 7.62 -26.25 21.23
C GLY A 11 7.87 -25.10 20.24
N SER A 12 8.81 -24.20 20.54
CA SER A 12 9.25 -23.13 19.65
C SER A 12 10.08 -23.67 18.47
N ALA A 13 11.02 -24.59 18.75
CA ALA A 13 11.84 -25.23 17.73
C ALA A 13 11.01 -26.08 16.74
N ARG A 14 10.03 -26.85 17.24
CA ARG A 14 9.13 -27.65 16.40
C ARG A 14 8.19 -26.79 15.53
N LYS A 15 7.68 -25.67 16.08
CA LYS A 15 6.93 -24.67 15.29
C LYS A 15 7.82 -23.95 14.26
N SER A 16 9.06 -23.64 14.60
CA SER A 16 10.03 -23.05 13.67
C SER A 16 10.36 -23.99 12.51
N GLY A 17 10.58 -25.28 12.78
CA GLY A 17 10.81 -26.30 11.74
C GLY A 17 9.63 -26.47 10.78
N SER A 18 8.40 -26.34 11.28
CA SER A 18 7.19 -26.33 10.46
C SER A 18 7.12 -25.09 9.55
N VAL A 19 7.43 -23.89 10.07
CA VAL A 19 7.39 -22.65 9.28
C VAL A 19 8.45 -22.64 8.18
N GLU A 20 9.66 -23.11 8.44
CA GLU A 20 10.71 -23.19 7.40
C GLU A 20 10.35 -24.19 6.29
N THR A 21 9.75 -25.33 6.67
CA THR A 21 9.25 -26.32 5.69
C THR A 21 8.15 -25.71 4.81
N VAL A 22 7.22 -24.97 5.42
CA VAL A 22 6.16 -24.26 4.67
C VAL A 22 6.75 -23.16 3.79
N LEU A 23 7.70 -22.37 4.29
CA LEU A 23 8.40 -21.34 3.53
C LEU A 23 9.06 -21.93 2.29
N ALA A 24 9.84 -23.00 2.44
CA ALA A 24 10.50 -23.68 1.33
C ALA A 24 9.48 -24.13 0.27
N ARG A 25 8.36 -24.71 0.70
CA ARG A 25 7.26 -25.12 -0.18
C ARG A 25 6.63 -23.92 -0.92
N VAL A 26 6.40 -22.80 -0.23
CA VAL A 26 5.85 -21.58 -0.84
C VAL A 26 6.81 -21.02 -1.89
N ILE A 27 8.10 -20.90 -1.56
CA ILE A 27 9.12 -20.39 -2.49
C ILE A 27 9.24 -21.30 -3.72
N ALA A 28 9.21 -22.62 -3.53
CA ALA A 28 9.21 -23.57 -4.65
C ALA A 28 7.98 -23.37 -5.56
N GLN A 29 6.78 -23.22 -4.99
CA GLN A 29 5.56 -22.95 -5.77
C GLN A 29 5.61 -21.61 -6.49
N LEU A 30 6.16 -20.56 -5.87
CA LEU A 30 6.36 -19.26 -6.52
C LEU A 30 7.33 -19.38 -7.71
N ARG A 31 8.44 -20.10 -7.54
CA ARG A 31 9.41 -20.34 -8.64
C ARG A 31 8.76 -21.10 -9.80
N ALA A 32 8.01 -22.17 -9.51
CA ALA A 32 7.32 -22.96 -10.52
C ALA A 32 6.24 -22.16 -11.29
N LYS A 33 5.64 -21.14 -10.66
CA LYS A 33 4.64 -20.26 -11.28
C LYS A 33 5.23 -19.02 -11.95
N GLY A 34 6.52 -18.76 -11.77
CA GLY A 34 7.24 -17.63 -12.35
C GLY A 34 7.36 -17.78 -13.87
N SER A 35 7.45 -16.66 -14.59
CA SER A 35 7.57 -16.67 -16.04
C SER A 35 8.40 -15.50 -16.57
N ALA A 36 9.12 -15.73 -17.67
CA ALA A 36 9.88 -14.68 -18.35
C ALA A 36 8.97 -13.56 -18.86
N ARG A 37 7.80 -13.91 -19.40
CA ARG A 37 6.76 -12.95 -19.81
C ARG A 37 6.28 -12.09 -18.63
N GLY A 38 6.08 -12.70 -17.46
CA GLY A 38 5.72 -11.98 -16.24
C GLY A 38 6.80 -11.01 -15.80
N ARG A 39 8.08 -11.43 -15.81
CA ARG A 39 9.21 -10.55 -15.48
C ARG A 39 9.34 -9.38 -16.47
N ALA A 40 9.22 -9.63 -17.76
CA ALA A 40 9.21 -8.59 -18.78
C ALA A 40 8.06 -7.60 -18.59
N ALA A 41 6.87 -8.08 -18.18
CA ALA A 41 5.75 -7.21 -17.84
C ALA A 41 6.07 -6.31 -16.63
N LEU A 42 6.67 -6.84 -15.56
CA LEU A 42 7.10 -6.05 -14.40
C LEU A 42 8.08 -4.93 -14.80
N GLN A 43 9.04 -5.24 -15.66
CA GLN A 43 10.01 -4.26 -16.17
C GLN A 43 9.33 -3.14 -16.97
N ARG A 44 8.36 -3.47 -17.84
CA ARG A 44 7.56 -2.48 -18.57
C ARG A 44 6.77 -1.54 -17.65
N PHE A 45 6.46 -1.99 -16.43
CA PHE A 45 5.83 -1.18 -15.39
C PHE A 45 6.82 -0.47 -14.45
N GLY A 46 8.13 -0.51 -14.76
CA GLY A 46 9.16 0.16 -13.96
C GLY A 46 9.38 -0.48 -12.58
N ILE A 47 9.11 -1.78 -12.44
CA ILE A 47 9.40 -2.55 -11.22
C ILE A 47 10.78 -3.19 -11.42
N ALA A 48 11.73 -2.86 -10.55
CA ALA A 48 13.08 -3.43 -10.59
C ALA A 48 13.00 -4.96 -10.45
N ALA A 49 13.53 -5.68 -11.43
CA ALA A 49 13.34 -7.12 -11.60
C ALA A 49 14.31 -7.99 -10.78
N GLU A 50 15.10 -7.40 -9.89
CA GLU A 50 16.05 -8.15 -9.07
C GLU A 50 15.29 -9.02 -8.06
N GLY A 51 15.41 -10.34 -8.19
CA GLY A 51 14.66 -11.31 -7.38
C GLY A 51 13.16 -11.44 -7.74
N ALA A 52 12.69 -10.85 -8.85
CA ALA A 52 11.32 -11.02 -9.33
C ALA A 52 11.17 -12.31 -10.15
N LEU A 53 10.13 -13.09 -9.85
CA LEU A 53 9.86 -14.37 -10.51
C LEU A 53 8.92 -14.21 -11.71
N GLY A 54 8.12 -13.15 -11.76
CA GLY A 54 7.10 -12.92 -12.77
C GLY A 54 5.81 -13.70 -12.51
N VAL A 55 5.43 -13.85 -11.24
CA VAL A 55 4.19 -14.56 -10.85
C VAL A 55 3.00 -13.61 -10.95
N ARG A 56 1.91 -14.06 -11.57
CA ARG A 56 0.69 -13.26 -11.74
C ARG A 56 0.01 -13.00 -10.39
N ALA A 57 -0.56 -11.81 -10.21
CA ALA A 57 -1.27 -11.44 -8.97
C ALA A 57 -2.37 -12.44 -8.58
N ALA A 58 -3.13 -12.97 -9.55
CA ALA A 58 -4.14 -14.00 -9.30
C ALA A 58 -3.57 -15.27 -8.65
N GLU A 59 -2.36 -15.70 -9.05
CA GLU A 59 -1.67 -16.82 -8.39
C GLU A 59 -1.30 -16.50 -6.96
N LEU A 60 -0.81 -15.30 -6.68
CA LEU A 60 -0.45 -14.86 -5.33
C LEU A 60 -1.67 -14.90 -4.41
N HIS A 61 -2.82 -14.45 -4.87
CA HIS A 61 -4.08 -14.55 -4.13
C HIS A 61 -4.51 -16.01 -3.89
N ARG A 62 -4.36 -16.89 -4.89
CA ARG A 62 -4.64 -18.33 -4.72
C ARG A 62 -3.72 -18.98 -3.70
N LEU A 63 -2.42 -18.68 -3.74
CA LEU A 63 -1.45 -19.15 -2.77
C LEU A 63 -1.79 -18.62 -1.38
N ALA A 64 -2.09 -17.33 -1.25
CA ALA A 64 -2.48 -16.74 0.04
C ALA A 64 -3.70 -17.43 0.65
N HIS A 65 -4.71 -17.73 -0.18
CA HIS A 65 -5.87 -18.50 0.26
C HIS A 65 -5.50 -19.92 0.71
N ALA A 66 -4.66 -20.62 -0.05
CA ALA A 66 -4.26 -22.00 0.27
C ALA A 66 -3.41 -22.11 1.54
N PHE A 67 -2.53 -21.14 1.81
CA PHE A 67 -1.67 -21.14 3.00
C PHE A 67 -2.32 -20.50 4.23
N GLY A 68 -3.36 -19.70 4.04
CA GLY A 68 -4.02 -18.97 5.12
C GLY A 68 -3.16 -17.86 5.72
N ARG A 69 -3.66 -17.25 6.80
CA ARG A 69 -2.95 -16.20 7.53
C ARG A 69 -1.94 -16.82 8.51
N SER A 70 -0.72 -16.30 8.54
CA SER A 70 0.35 -16.73 9.45
C SER A 70 1.43 -15.65 9.57
N HIS A 71 1.48 -15.00 10.74
CA HIS A 71 2.48 -13.98 11.05
C HIS A 71 3.94 -14.50 10.95
N PRO A 72 4.30 -15.68 11.52
CA PRO A 72 5.65 -16.21 11.36
C PRO A 72 6.04 -16.45 9.90
N LEU A 73 5.10 -16.95 9.07
CA LEU A 73 5.35 -17.17 7.65
C LEU A 73 5.52 -15.85 6.89
N ALA A 74 4.67 -14.86 7.16
CA ALA A 74 4.76 -13.53 6.53
C ALA A 74 6.13 -12.87 6.79
N LEU A 75 6.62 -12.92 8.03
CA LEU A 75 7.94 -12.38 8.37
C LEU A 75 9.08 -13.10 7.61
N ARG A 76 8.99 -14.42 7.43
CA ARG A 76 9.98 -15.20 6.68
C ARG A 76 9.91 -14.94 5.18
N LEU A 77 8.71 -14.89 4.61
CA LEU A 77 8.49 -14.54 3.21
C LEU A 77 9.04 -13.15 2.90
N TRP A 78 8.79 -12.17 3.77
CA TRP A 78 9.33 -10.81 3.60
C TRP A 78 10.86 -10.80 3.58
N ARG A 79 11.49 -11.53 4.52
CA ARG A 79 12.95 -11.64 4.65
C ARG A 79 13.61 -12.39 3.51
N SER A 80 12.89 -13.22 2.76
CA SER A 80 13.44 -13.98 1.63
C SER A 80 13.99 -13.11 0.50
N GLY A 81 13.58 -11.83 0.43
CA GLY A 81 14.00 -10.90 -0.62
C GLY A 81 13.32 -11.10 -1.98
N VAL A 82 12.61 -12.22 -2.19
CA VAL A 82 11.88 -12.48 -3.43
C VAL A 82 10.68 -11.53 -3.56
N HIS A 83 10.56 -10.85 -4.70
CA HIS A 83 9.55 -9.81 -4.92
C HIS A 83 8.12 -10.29 -4.67
N GLU A 84 7.75 -11.45 -5.22
CA GLU A 84 6.42 -12.02 -5.05
C GLU A 84 6.23 -12.71 -3.70
N ALA A 85 7.30 -13.13 -3.03
CA ALA A 85 7.21 -13.57 -1.64
C ALA A 85 6.87 -12.40 -0.72
N ARG A 86 7.41 -11.19 -0.96
CA ARG A 86 7.00 -9.98 -0.21
C ARG A 86 5.54 -9.60 -0.46
N HIS A 87 5.04 -9.72 -1.69
CA HIS A 87 3.61 -9.54 -1.96
C HIS A 87 2.75 -10.56 -1.21
N LEU A 88 3.16 -11.84 -1.27
CA LEU A 88 2.48 -12.91 -0.55
C LEU A 88 2.53 -12.70 0.97
N ALA A 89 3.64 -12.17 1.50
CA ALA A 89 3.76 -11.80 2.91
C ALA A 89 2.66 -10.83 3.33
N CYS A 90 2.36 -9.79 2.54
CA CYS A 90 1.26 -8.86 2.83
C CYS A 90 -0.11 -9.54 2.84
N LEU A 91 -0.31 -10.55 1.99
CA LEU A 91 -1.57 -11.28 1.87
C LEU A 91 -1.78 -12.32 2.97
N VAL A 92 -0.70 -12.88 3.54
CA VAL A 92 -0.77 -13.89 4.61
C VAL A 92 -0.49 -13.32 6.01
N GLU A 93 0.00 -12.09 6.13
CA GLU A 93 0.23 -11.45 7.43
C GLU A 93 -1.08 -11.22 8.21
N GLU A 94 -1.02 -11.23 9.54
CA GLU A 94 -2.14 -10.98 10.44
C GLU A 94 -2.14 -9.50 10.89
N PRO A 95 -3.05 -8.64 10.40
CA PRO A 95 -3.01 -7.19 10.69
C PRO A 95 -2.98 -6.85 12.18
N GLY A 96 -3.69 -7.62 13.01
CA GLY A 96 -3.74 -7.43 14.46
C GLY A 96 -2.42 -7.72 15.19
N ARG A 97 -1.46 -8.39 14.54
CA ARG A 97 -0.12 -8.68 15.10
C ARG A 97 0.96 -7.77 14.54
N VAL A 98 0.64 -6.95 13.55
CA VAL A 98 1.59 -6.00 12.98
C VAL A 98 1.85 -4.88 13.99
N SER A 99 3.11 -4.74 14.39
CA SER A 99 3.57 -3.63 15.21
C SER A 99 3.94 -2.41 14.37
N GLU A 100 3.93 -1.22 14.99
CA GLU A 100 4.42 0.00 14.35
C GLU A 100 5.89 -0.15 13.89
N ALA A 101 6.71 -0.86 14.66
CA ALA A 101 8.10 -1.15 14.33
C ALA A 101 8.23 -2.07 13.10
N GLN A 102 7.33 -3.04 12.91
CA GLN A 102 7.29 -3.86 11.70
C GLN A 102 6.96 -3.02 10.47
N MET A 103 5.95 -2.15 10.55
CA MET A 103 5.61 -1.25 9.44
C MET A 103 6.80 -0.39 9.03
N GLU A 104 7.52 0.19 10.00
CA GLU A 104 8.72 1.00 9.72
C GLU A 104 9.86 0.16 9.11
N ARG A 105 10.08 -1.08 9.58
CA ARG A 105 11.07 -1.98 8.97
C ARG A 105 10.72 -2.33 7.53
N TRP A 106 9.45 -2.66 7.25
CA TRP A 106 9.00 -3.00 5.91
C TRP A 106 9.03 -1.78 4.98
N ALA A 107 8.63 -0.61 5.47
CA ALA A 107 8.66 0.63 4.70
C ALA A 107 10.08 1.02 4.27
N ARG A 108 11.10 0.81 5.12
CA ARG A 108 12.51 1.03 4.76
C ARG A 108 13.01 0.12 3.63
N ALA A 109 12.37 -1.03 3.43
CA ALA A 109 12.72 -1.98 2.38
C ALA A 109 11.86 -1.82 1.12
N PHE A 110 11.07 -0.75 1.00
CA PHE A 110 10.31 -0.46 -0.21
C PHE A 110 11.22 -0.03 -1.36
N ASP A 111 11.13 -0.79 -2.46
CA ASP A 111 11.95 -0.63 -3.68
C ASP A 111 11.11 -0.43 -4.94
N SER A 112 9.78 -0.54 -4.83
CA SER A 112 8.87 -0.52 -5.98
C SER A 112 7.49 -0.02 -5.57
N TRP A 113 6.79 0.59 -6.51
CA TRP A 113 5.43 1.07 -6.29
C TRP A 113 4.45 -0.08 -6.05
N SER A 114 4.69 -1.27 -6.62
CA SER A 114 3.83 -2.45 -6.44
C SER A 114 3.87 -2.98 -5.01
N ILE A 115 5.07 -3.09 -4.41
CA ILE A 115 5.23 -3.48 -3.01
C ILE A 115 4.53 -2.48 -2.09
N VAL A 116 4.73 -1.18 -2.33
CA VAL A 116 4.05 -0.12 -1.57
C VAL A 116 2.54 -0.29 -1.60
N ASP A 117 1.97 -0.38 -2.80
CA ASP A 117 0.52 -0.46 -2.98
C ASP A 117 -0.03 -1.77 -2.40
N CYS A 118 0.69 -2.89 -2.54
CA CYS A 118 0.34 -4.18 -1.93
C CYS A 118 0.33 -4.10 -0.40
N CYS A 119 1.41 -3.60 0.23
CA CYS A 119 1.47 -3.43 1.68
C CYS A 119 0.36 -2.51 2.19
N CYS A 120 0.16 -1.37 1.51
CA CYS A 120 -0.85 -0.40 1.91
C CYS A 120 -2.26 -0.98 1.82
N ARG A 121 -2.57 -1.71 0.74
CA ARG A 121 -3.91 -2.25 0.50
C ARG A 121 -4.26 -3.44 1.39
N TYR A 122 -3.37 -4.43 1.43
CA TYR A 122 -3.70 -5.76 1.94
C TYR A 122 -3.30 -5.98 3.39
N LEU A 123 -2.56 -5.03 3.98
CA LEU A 123 -2.08 -5.14 5.34
C LEU A 123 -2.23 -3.85 6.13
N PHE A 124 -1.54 -2.79 5.72
CA PHE A 124 -1.37 -1.59 6.55
C PHE A 124 -2.65 -0.80 6.76
N LEU A 125 -3.57 -0.82 5.79
CA LEU A 125 -4.91 -0.21 5.92
C LEU A 125 -5.67 -0.76 7.13
N ASP A 126 -5.52 -2.04 7.43
CA ASP A 126 -6.25 -2.75 8.49
C ASP A 126 -5.53 -2.69 9.85
N THR A 127 -4.43 -1.93 9.95
CA THR A 127 -3.70 -1.72 11.21
C THR A 127 -4.20 -0.46 11.94
N PRO A 128 -4.11 -0.39 13.28
CA PRO A 128 -4.47 0.82 14.03
C PRO A 128 -3.57 2.03 13.71
N PHE A 129 -2.43 1.80 13.05
CA PHE A 129 -1.45 2.84 12.73
C PHE A 129 -1.69 3.52 11.38
N ALA A 130 -2.62 3.04 10.55
CA ALA A 130 -2.81 3.47 9.16
C ALA A 130 -2.89 5.01 9.01
N TRP A 131 -3.74 5.65 9.81
CA TRP A 131 -3.89 7.11 9.79
C TRP A 131 -2.63 7.86 10.23
N LYS A 132 -1.99 7.41 11.32
CA LYS A 132 -0.74 7.99 11.83
C LYS A 132 0.37 7.90 10.77
N LYS A 133 0.50 6.73 10.13
CA LYS A 133 1.50 6.49 9.09
C LYS A 133 1.22 7.23 7.79
N ALA A 134 -0.04 7.35 7.37
CA ALA A 134 -0.41 8.18 6.22
C ALA A 134 0.16 9.60 6.36
N VAL A 135 -0.03 10.23 7.53
CA VAL A 135 0.49 11.57 7.81
C VAL A 135 2.02 11.57 7.94
N ALA A 136 2.59 10.70 8.77
CA ALA A 136 4.02 10.68 9.04
C ALA A 136 4.85 10.39 7.79
N TRP A 137 4.47 9.37 7.02
CA TRP A 137 5.19 8.97 5.82
C TRP A 137 5.08 9.99 4.69
N SER A 138 3.97 10.76 4.58
CA SER A 138 3.86 11.84 3.57
C SER A 138 4.92 12.94 3.68
N ARG A 139 5.61 13.02 4.83
CA ARG A 139 6.68 13.99 5.11
C ARG A 139 8.09 13.41 4.94
N ARG A 140 8.21 12.14 4.60
CA ARG A 140 9.49 11.43 4.47
C ARG A 140 10.22 11.82 3.19
N ARG A 141 11.55 11.66 3.20
CA ARG A 141 12.39 11.98 2.03
C ARG A 141 12.46 10.80 1.07
N GLU A 142 12.46 9.59 1.59
CA GLU A 142 12.56 8.33 0.85
C GLU A 142 11.35 8.18 -0.09
N VAL A 143 11.60 7.98 -1.39
CA VAL A 143 10.58 8.04 -2.45
C VAL A 143 9.38 7.15 -2.16
N TYR A 144 9.65 5.86 -1.89
CA TYR A 144 8.59 4.88 -1.71
C TYR A 144 7.92 4.93 -0.33
N VAL A 145 8.64 5.36 0.71
CA VAL A 145 8.02 5.66 2.01
C VAL A 145 7.08 6.85 1.86
N LYS A 146 7.53 7.93 1.20
CA LYS A 146 6.69 9.10 0.93
C LYS A 146 5.46 8.74 0.10
N ARG A 147 5.64 7.94 -0.96
CA ARG A 147 4.54 7.35 -1.74
C ARG A 147 3.55 6.61 -0.84
N ALA A 148 4.04 5.73 0.04
CA ALA A 148 3.19 4.94 0.94
C ALA A 148 2.28 5.83 1.81
N GLY A 149 2.77 6.98 2.26
CA GLY A 149 1.95 7.97 2.96
C GLY A 149 0.71 8.38 2.17
N TYR A 150 0.89 8.77 0.90
CA TYR A 150 -0.21 9.19 0.02
C TYR A 150 -1.08 8.02 -0.45
N VAL A 151 -0.50 6.84 -0.68
CA VAL A 151 -1.25 5.62 -1.02
C VAL A 151 -2.17 5.21 0.14
N LEU A 152 -1.68 5.26 1.38
CA LEU A 152 -2.54 5.05 2.56
C LEU A 152 -3.66 6.08 2.63
N MET A 153 -3.41 7.37 2.35
CA MET A 153 -4.49 8.37 2.28
C MET A 153 -5.55 8.00 1.24
N ALA A 154 -5.13 7.52 0.06
CA ALA A 154 -6.04 7.11 -1.01
C ALA A 154 -6.88 5.90 -0.60
N TYR A 155 -6.29 4.89 0.05
CA TYR A 155 -7.02 3.71 0.52
C TYR A 155 -7.92 4.00 1.72
N LEU A 156 -7.47 4.83 2.66
CA LEU A 156 -8.30 5.29 3.78
C LEU A 156 -9.54 6.04 3.26
N ALA A 157 -9.38 6.92 2.27
CA ALA A 157 -10.53 7.60 1.65
C ALA A 157 -11.52 6.61 0.99
N GLN A 158 -11.04 5.52 0.39
CA GLN A 158 -11.88 4.52 -0.29
C GLN A 158 -12.56 3.53 0.68
N HIS A 159 -11.86 3.12 1.73
CA HIS A 159 -12.23 1.95 2.52
C HIS A 159 -12.58 2.23 3.97
N ASP A 160 -12.06 3.32 4.57
CA ASP A 160 -12.44 3.71 5.93
C ASP A 160 -13.85 4.32 5.89
N ARG A 161 -14.85 3.45 6.10
CA ARG A 161 -16.26 3.84 6.12
C ARG A 161 -16.60 4.74 7.32
N ARG A 162 -15.79 4.70 8.38
CA ARG A 162 -15.99 5.44 9.63
C ARG A 162 -15.31 6.81 9.61
N ALA A 163 -14.42 7.06 8.65
CA ALA A 163 -13.77 8.35 8.50
C ALA A 163 -14.76 9.46 8.16
N THR A 164 -14.82 10.48 9.01
CA THR A 164 -15.65 11.68 8.76
C THR A 164 -15.07 12.53 7.63
N ALA A 165 -15.94 13.34 7.00
CA ALA A 165 -15.51 14.31 6.01
C ALA A 165 -14.44 15.26 6.56
N ALA A 166 -14.62 15.75 7.78
CA ALA A 166 -13.63 16.60 8.46
C ALA A 166 -12.26 15.91 8.59
N LYS A 167 -12.22 14.62 8.96
CA LYS A 167 -10.97 13.86 9.12
C LYS A 167 -10.23 13.71 7.79
N LEU A 168 -10.94 13.40 6.70
CA LEU A 168 -10.37 13.30 5.35
C LEU A 168 -9.92 14.67 4.81
N ARG A 169 -10.70 15.73 5.07
CA ARG A 169 -10.38 17.10 4.67
C ARG A 169 -9.03 17.57 5.23
N ARG A 170 -8.68 17.14 6.46
CA ARG A 170 -7.37 17.43 7.09
C ARG A 170 -6.17 16.86 6.33
N LEU A 171 -6.36 15.93 5.39
CA LEU A 171 -5.28 15.41 4.54
C LEU A 171 -4.99 16.30 3.33
N LEU A 172 -5.92 17.16 2.91
CA LEU A 172 -5.77 18.00 1.71
C LEU A 172 -4.54 18.93 1.76
N PRO A 173 -4.19 19.58 2.90
CA PRO A 173 -2.96 20.36 2.98
C PRO A 173 -1.69 19.52 2.77
N LEU A 174 -1.68 18.26 3.22
CA LEU A 174 -0.55 17.35 3.03
C LEU A 174 -0.40 16.94 1.56
N ILE A 175 -1.54 16.76 0.87
CA ILE A 175 -1.61 16.48 -0.57
C ILE A 175 -1.15 17.70 -1.38
N HIS A 176 -1.63 18.90 -1.03
CA HIS A 176 -1.19 20.14 -1.68
C HIS A 176 0.33 20.30 -1.59
N ARG A 177 0.92 20.16 -0.39
CA ARG A 177 2.38 20.19 -0.23
C ARG A 177 3.09 19.05 -0.98
N GLY A 178 2.47 17.87 -1.05
CA GLY A 178 3.04 16.73 -1.76
C GLY A 178 3.08 16.90 -3.27
N ALA A 179 2.19 17.72 -3.82
CA ALA A 179 2.03 17.88 -5.26
C ALA A 179 3.23 18.54 -5.94
N SER A 180 4.06 19.29 -5.19
CA SER A 180 5.31 19.86 -5.71
C SER A 180 6.43 18.84 -5.89
N ASP A 181 6.28 17.61 -5.38
CA ASP A 181 7.27 16.54 -5.55
C ASP A 181 7.33 16.11 -7.03
N ASP A 182 8.48 16.26 -7.65
CA ASP A 182 8.73 15.97 -9.07
C ASP A 182 8.89 14.47 -9.36
N ARG A 183 9.17 13.68 -8.33
CA ARG A 183 9.37 12.23 -8.47
C ARG A 183 8.04 11.56 -8.80
N ARG A 184 7.96 10.98 -9.99
CA ARG A 184 6.74 10.39 -10.56
C ARG A 184 6.02 9.41 -9.62
N ALA A 185 6.76 8.60 -8.87
CA ALA A 185 6.20 7.66 -7.91
C ALA A 185 5.43 8.35 -6.77
N VAL A 186 5.81 9.56 -6.37
CA VAL A 186 5.12 10.34 -5.35
C VAL A 186 3.96 11.12 -5.97
N SER A 187 4.19 11.87 -7.05
CA SER A 187 3.17 12.75 -7.64
C SER A 187 1.93 11.97 -8.14
N THR A 188 2.13 10.75 -8.66
CA THR A 188 1.01 9.86 -9.03
C THR A 188 0.17 9.43 -7.83
N ALA A 189 0.80 9.13 -6.69
CA ALA A 189 0.09 8.79 -5.45
C ALA A 189 -0.62 10.00 -4.83
N VAL A 190 -0.02 11.19 -4.90
CA VAL A 190 -0.63 12.45 -4.47
C VAL A 190 -1.90 12.74 -5.29
N ASN A 191 -1.82 12.64 -6.62
CA ASN A 191 -2.99 12.79 -7.49
C ASN A 191 -4.08 11.76 -7.17
N TRP A 192 -3.69 10.51 -6.93
CA TRP A 192 -4.64 9.47 -6.56
C TRP A 192 -5.33 9.77 -5.24
N ALA A 193 -4.59 10.15 -4.19
CA ALA A 193 -5.16 10.54 -2.90
C ALA A 193 -6.15 11.70 -3.02
N LEU A 194 -5.79 12.75 -3.77
CA LEU A 194 -6.66 13.90 -4.03
C LEU A 194 -7.99 13.49 -4.67
N ARG A 195 -7.93 12.63 -5.70
CA ARG A 195 -9.11 12.12 -6.39
C ARG A 195 -9.98 11.28 -5.47
N GLN A 196 -9.39 10.39 -4.67
CA GLN A 196 -10.17 9.50 -3.81
C GLN A 196 -10.87 10.25 -2.67
N ILE A 197 -10.21 11.27 -2.09
CA ILE A 197 -10.86 12.15 -1.11
C ILE A 197 -12.02 12.91 -1.76
N GLY A 198 -11.79 13.54 -2.90
CA GLY A 198 -12.84 14.29 -3.62
C GLY A 198 -14.00 13.44 -4.14
N LYS A 199 -13.84 12.12 -4.16
CA LYS A 199 -14.87 11.14 -4.52
C LYS A 199 -15.74 10.71 -3.35
N ARG A 200 -15.44 11.12 -2.12
CA ARG A 200 -16.06 10.53 -0.93
C ARG A 200 -17.41 11.14 -0.54
N SER A 201 -17.58 12.44 -0.74
CA SER A 201 -18.83 13.17 -0.51
C SER A 201 -18.86 14.47 -1.32
N PRO A 202 -20.04 15.09 -1.53
CA PRO A 202 -20.13 16.39 -2.22
C PRO A 202 -19.34 17.51 -1.54
N GLU A 203 -19.29 17.52 -0.20
CA GLU A 203 -18.47 18.48 0.55
C GLU A 203 -16.97 18.28 0.25
N LEU A 204 -16.48 17.04 0.33
CA LEU A 204 -15.09 16.72 0.04
C LEU A 204 -14.74 16.93 -1.44
N ASN A 205 -15.69 16.74 -2.35
CA ASN A 205 -15.54 17.03 -3.76
C ASN A 205 -15.22 18.51 -3.99
N ARG A 206 -16.01 19.41 -3.39
CA ARG A 206 -15.77 20.86 -3.45
C ARG A 206 -14.40 21.22 -2.88
N ALA A 207 -14.04 20.69 -1.72
CA ALA A 207 -12.74 20.96 -1.09
C ALA A 207 -11.55 20.44 -1.92
N ALA A 208 -11.65 19.24 -2.47
CA ALA A 208 -10.62 18.64 -3.33
C ALA A 208 -10.51 19.39 -4.67
N MET A 209 -11.63 19.82 -5.26
CA MET A 209 -11.62 20.64 -6.47
C MET A 209 -10.98 22.01 -6.25
N ALA A 210 -11.22 22.66 -5.10
CA ALA A 210 -10.54 23.90 -4.75
C ALA A 210 -9.02 23.69 -4.69
N THR A 211 -8.57 22.62 -4.00
CA THR A 211 -7.15 22.24 -3.96
C THR A 211 -6.61 21.96 -5.37
N ALA A 212 -7.35 21.23 -6.20
CA ALA A 212 -6.95 20.89 -7.55
C ALA A 212 -6.81 22.13 -8.46
N ARG A 213 -7.70 23.13 -8.33
CA ARG A 213 -7.61 24.40 -9.07
C ARG A 213 -6.35 25.18 -8.70
N THR A 214 -6.05 25.32 -7.41
CA THR A 214 -4.81 25.96 -6.95
C THR A 214 -3.57 25.26 -7.52
N LEU A 215 -3.55 23.93 -7.48
CA LEU A 215 -2.45 23.15 -8.04
C LEU A 215 -2.33 23.28 -9.56
N ALA A 216 -3.45 23.32 -10.29
CA ALA A 216 -3.48 23.47 -11.75
C ALA A 216 -2.88 24.82 -12.21
N SER A 217 -3.01 25.87 -11.40
CA SER A 217 -2.40 27.18 -11.66
C SER A 217 -0.95 27.30 -11.17
N SER A 218 -0.36 26.24 -10.63
CA SER A 218 1.00 26.26 -10.10
C SER A 218 2.06 26.38 -11.22
N PRO A 219 3.16 27.15 -11.01
CA PRO A 219 4.29 27.15 -11.93
C PRO A 219 5.01 25.79 -11.96
N LEU A 220 4.94 25.00 -10.89
CA LEU A 220 5.59 23.71 -10.80
C LEU A 220 4.90 22.67 -11.69
N PRO A 221 5.62 22.02 -12.63
CA PRO A 221 5.02 21.06 -13.56
C PRO A 221 4.33 19.87 -12.86
N SER A 222 4.92 19.36 -11.78
CA SER A 222 4.36 18.27 -10.97
C SER A 222 3.01 18.67 -10.35
N ALA A 223 2.96 19.84 -9.71
CA ALA A 223 1.75 20.35 -9.07
C ALA A 223 0.65 20.60 -10.10
N ARG A 224 0.99 21.26 -11.21
CA ARG A 224 0.08 21.51 -12.33
C ARG A 224 -0.48 20.21 -12.90
N TRP A 225 0.36 19.20 -13.11
CA TRP A 225 -0.08 17.88 -13.56
C TRP A 225 -1.06 17.23 -12.57
N VAL A 226 -0.75 17.24 -11.28
CA VAL A 226 -1.63 16.70 -10.22
C VAL A 226 -2.99 17.41 -10.23
N GLY A 227 -2.99 18.74 -10.25
CA GLY A 227 -4.18 19.58 -10.23
C GLY A 227 -5.07 19.36 -11.44
N THR A 228 -4.51 19.48 -12.66
CA THR A 228 -5.27 19.32 -13.91
C THR A 228 -5.91 17.94 -14.03
N HIS A 229 -5.16 16.86 -13.74
CA HIS A 229 -5.70 15.51 -13.82
C HIS A 229 -6.75 15.22 -12.74
N ALA A 230 -6.55 15.71 -11.51
CA ALA A 230 -7.54 15.54 -10.46
C ALA A 230 -8.82 16.31 -10.78
N LEU A 231 -8.71 17.56 -11.25
CA LEU A 231 -9.85 18.40 -11.59
C LEU A 231 -10.69 17.75 -12.70
N ARG A 232 -10.05 17.30 -13.80
CA ARG A 232 -10.73 16.62 -14.93
C ARG A 232 -11.60 15.46 -14.46
N GLU A 233 -11.09 14.64 -13.54
CA GLU A 233 -11.84 13.48 -13.05
C GLU A 233 -12.92 13.86 -12.03
N LEU A 234 -12.61 14.79 -11.11
CA LEU A 234 -13.54 15.22 -10.07
C LEU A 234 -14.74 15.99 -10.64
N THR A 235 -14.58 16.72 -11.75
CA THR A 235 -15.69 17.37 -12.48
C THR A 235 -16.38 16.43 -13.47
N GLY A 236 -15.85 15.23 -13.68
CA GLY A 236 -16.35 14.29 -14.68
C GLY A 236 -17.79 13.83 -14.40
N PRO A 237 -18.62 13.61 -15.44
CA PRO A 237 -20.03 13.25 -15.28
C PRO A 237 -20.26 12.02 -14.39
N ALA A 238 -19.39 11.00 -14.48
CA ALA A 238 -19.50 9.79 -13.67
C ALA A 238 -19.35 10.07 -12.16
N VAL A 239 -18.36 10.88 -11.76
CA VAL A 239 -18.16 11.26 -10.35
C VAL A 239 -19.33 12.12 -9.88
N GLN A 240 -19.72 13.11 -10.66
CA GLN A 240 -20.80 14.04 -10.32
C GLN A 240 -22.17 13.35 -10.20
N ARG A 241 -22.51 12.42 -11.10
CA ARG A 241 -23.73 11.60 -10.98
C ARG A 241 -23.75 10.79 -9.69
N ARG A 242 -22.65 10.09 -9.37
CA ARG A 242 -22.55 9.27 -8.16
C ARG A 242 -22.69 10.11 -6.88
N LEU A 243 -22.09 11.30 -6.84
CA LEU A 243 -22.18 12.19 -5.68
C LEU A 243 -23.57 12.80 -5.51
N ARG A 244 -24.27 13.14 -6.60
CA ARG A 244 -25.67 13.58 -6.52
C ARG A 244 -26.59 12.47 -6.01
N ALA A 245 -26.35 11.22 -6.40
CA ALA A 245 -27.11 10.09 -5.90
C ALA A 245 -26.93 9.86 -4.39
N SER A 246 -25.79 10.27 -3.80
CA SER A 246 -25.54 10.15 -2.35
C SER A 246 -26.17 11.25 -1.49
N LEU A 247 -26.82 12.24 -2.10
CA LEU A 247 -27.57 13.30 -1.41
C LEU A 247 -29.07 13.00 -1.32
N ARG A 248 -29.52 11.96 -2.02
CA ARG A 248 -30.90 11.45 -1.98
C ARG A 248 -30.96 10.31 -0.97
#